data_AF-A0A533XW57-F1
#
_entry.id   AF-A0A533XW57-F1
#
_cell.length_a   1.000
_cell.length_b   1.000
_cell.length_c   1.000
_cell.angle_alpha   90.00
_cell.angle_beta   90.00
_cell.angle_gamma   90.00
#
_symmetry.space_group_name_H-M   'P 1'
#
loop_
_entity.id
_entity.type
_entity.pdbx_description
1 polymer ?
#
loop_
_entity_poly.entity_id
_entity_poly.type
_entity_poly.pdbx_seq_one_letter_code
_entity_poly.pdbx_strand_id
1 'polypeptide(L)'
;EMAERLGFTFPFCFDGSQDVAKAYRAACTPDFYLFDRDRRLVYRGQFDDSRPGSNKPVTGRDLRAAIDATLAGKPVDSNQKASIGCSIKWKTQE
;
A
#
# COMPACT_ATOMS: atom_id res chain seq x y z
N GLU A 1 -0.85 13.34 -16.54
CA GLU A 1 -2.00 12.59 -17.10
C GLU A 1 -2.82 11.80 -16.07
N MET A 2 -2.43 10.61 -15.58
CA MET A 2 -3.30 9.80 -14.68
C MET A 2 -3.65 10.51 -13.36
N ALA A 3 -2.64 11.07 -12.68
CA ALA A 3 -2.84 11.78 -11.41
C ALA A 3 -3.78 12.99 -11.55
N GLU A 4 -3.68 13.75 -12.64
CA GLU A 4 -4.58 14.87 -12.94
C GLU A 4 -6.00 14.38 -13.23
N ARG A 5 -6.14 13.39 -14.11
CA ARG A 5 -7.45 12.84 -14.52
C ARG A 5 -8.24 12.24 -13.35
N LEU A 6 -7.56 11.60 -12.41
CA LEU A 6 -8.17 11.00 -11.21
C LEU A 6 -8.17 11.94 -10.00
N GLY A 7 -7.65 13.16 -10.13
CA GLY A 7 -7.63 14.15 -9.05
C GLY A 7 -6.84 13.73 -7.82
N PHE A 8 -5.67 13.10 -8.00
CA PHE A 8 -4.83 12.68 -6.87
C PHE A 8 -4.34 13.90 -6.09
N THR A 9 -4.59 13.88 -4.79
CA THR A 9 -4.16 14.92 -3.83
C THR A 9 -2.85 14.56 -3.12
N PHE A 10 -2.15 13.55 -3.62
CA PHE A 10 -0.88 13.05 -3.10
C PHE A 10 0.14 12.93 -4.23
N PRO A 11 1.46 13.02 -3.94
CA PRO A 11 2.50 12.84 -4.94
C PRO A 11 2.42 11.48 -5.62
N PHE A 12 2.44 11.47 -6.96
CA PHE A 12 2.55 10.25 -7.75
C PHE A 12 3.94 10.21 -8.41
N CYS A 13 4.85 9.44 -7.82
CA CYS A 13 6.27 9.42 -8.18
C CYS A 13 6.61 8.23 -9.08
N PHE A 14 7.65 8.39 -9.90
CA PHE A 14 8.19 7.32 -10.75
C PHE A 14 9.55 6.84 -10.24
N ASP A 15 9.64 5.55 -9.88
CA ASP A 15 10.89 4.90 -9.49
C ASP A 15 11.56 4.26 -10.72
N GLY A 16 12.35 5.07 -11.44
CA GLY A 16 12.97 4.66 -12.70
C GLY A 16 14.03 3.57 -12.56
N SER A 17 14.78 3.52 -11.45
CA SER A 17 15.81 2.49 -11.21
C SER A 17 15.24 1.22 -10.55
N GLN A 18 14.06 1.32 -9.94
CA GLN A 18 13.41 0.27 -9.15
C GLN A 18 14.09 0.01 -7.80
N ASP A 19 15.02 0.87 -7.37
CA ASP A 19 15.75 0.69 -6.12
C ASP A 19 14.86 0.96 -4.90
N VAL A 20 13.91 1.88 -5.00
CA VAL A 20 12.95 2.15 -3.92
C VAL A 20 12.03 0.95 -3.75
N ALA A 21 11.49 0.42 -4.85
CA ALA A 21 10.66 -0.79 -4.82
C ALA A 21 11.40 -2.00 -4.22
N LYS A 22 12.67 -2.20 -4.59
CA LYS A 22 13.54 -3.26 -4.01
C LYS A 22 13.81 -3.02 -2.52
N ALA A 23 14.14 -1.79 -2.12
CA ALA A 23 14.43 -1.44 -0.73
C ALA A 23 13.22 -1.67 0.19
N TYR A 24 12.02 -1.35 -0.29
CA TYR A 24 10.76 -1.60 0.43
C TYR A 24 10.30 -3.06 0.33
N ARG A 25 10.99 -3.88 -0.47
CA ARG A 25 10.59 -5.26 -0.80
C ARG A 25 9.17 -5.34 -1.35
N ALA A 26 8.79 -4.32 -2.12
CA ALA A 26 7.51 -4.25 -2.79
C ALA A 26 7.42 -5.40 -3.80
N ALA A 27 6.27 -6.08 -3.85
CA ALA A 27 6.11 -7.29 -4.65
C ALA A 27 5.03 -7.15 -5.72
N CYS A 28 3.94 -6.46 -5.39
CA CYS A 28 2.77 -6.34 -6.24
C CYS A 28 2.24 -4.90 -6.31
N THR A 29 1.27 -4.68 -7.19
CA THR A 29 0.52 -3.43 -7.26
C THR A 29 -0.98 -3.73 -7.19
N PRO A 30 -1.71 -3.18 -6.21
CA PRO A 30 -1.23 -2.29 -5.14
C PRO A 30 -0.50 -3.05 -4.01
N ASP A 31 0.40 -2.35 -3.29
CA ASP A 31 1.09 -2.85 -2.09
C ASP A 31 1.26 -1.66 -1.12
N PHE A 32 0.69 -1.77 0.09
CA PHE A 32 0.55 -0.65 1.03
C PHE A 32 1.48 -0.80 2.23
N TYR A 33 2.09 0.32 2.63
CA TYR A 33 3.00 0.43 3.76
C TYR A 33 2.63 1.67 4.58
N LEU A 34 2.36 1.50 5.88
CA LEU A 34 2.13 2.59 6.83
C LEU A 34 3.27 2.62 7.84
N PHE A 35 3.82 3.82 8.04
CA PHE A 35 4.88 4.06 9.01
C PHE A 35 4.39 5.00 10.10
N ASP A 36 4.85 4.80 11.33
CA ASP A 36 4.58 5.69 12.45
C ASP A 36 5.48 6.96 12.42
N ARG A 37 5.38 7.78 13.48
CA ARG A 37 6.17 9.02 13.64
C ARG A 37 7.69 8.77 13.61
N ASP A 38 8.13 7.61 14.07
CA ASP A 38 9.54 7.22 14.11
C ASP A 38 9.98 6.51 12.82
N ARG A 39 9.13 6.52 11.78
CA ARG A 39 9.32 5.81 10.52
C ARG A 39 9.46 4.29 10.70
N ARG A 40 8.86 3.71 11.74
CA ARG A 40 8.76 2.25 11.89
C ARG A 40 7.55 1.74 11.12
N LEU A 41 7.72 0.63 10.42
CA LEU A 41 6.62 -0.03 9.70
C LEU A 41 5.62 -0.59 10.71
N VAL A 42 4.40 -0.07 10.71
CA VAL A 42 3.32 -0.50 11.62
C VAL A 42 2.20 -1.24 10.91
N TYR A 43 2.05 -1.05 9.59
CA TYR A 43 1.12 -1.82 8.77
C TYR A 43 1.69 -2.11 7.39
N ARG A 44 1.58 -3.36 6.95
CA ARG A 44 1.82 -3.78 5.57
C ARG A 44 0.80 -4.82 5.17
N GLY A 45 -0.04 -4.52 4.19
CA GLY A 45 -1.13 -5.41 3.85
C GLY A 45 -2.08 -4.87 2.81
N GLN A 46 -3.27 -5.45 2.78
CA GLN A 46 -4.37 -5.11 1.89
C GLN A 46 -4.93 -3.71 2.16
N PHE A 47 -5.65 -3.16 1.19
CA PHE A 47 -6.48 -1.98 1.43
C PHE A 47 -7.71 -2.34 2.27
N ASP A 48 -8.39 -3.41 1.85
CA ASP A 48 -9.55 -4.02 2.48
C ASP A 48 -9.76 -5.47 1.97
N ASP A 49 -10.88 -6.09 2.35
CA ASP A 49 -11.25 -7.44 1.91
C ASP A 49 -11.77 -7.53 0.47
N SER A 50 -11.94 -6.41 -0.25
CA SER A 50 -12.45 -6.40 -1.62
C SER A 50 -11.39 -6.89 -2.59
N ARG A 51 -11.84 -7.63 -3.60
CA ARG A 51 -11.04 -8.12 -4.73
C ARG A 51 -11.87 -8.00 -6.02
N PRO A 52 -11.23 -7.88 -7.19
CA PRO A 52 -11.93 -8.02 -8.46
C PRO A 52 -12.78 -9.29 -8.48
N GLY A 53 -14.10 -9.15 -8.72
CA GLY A 53 -15.05 -10.26 -8.74
C GLY A 53 -15.61 -10.72 -7.39
N SER A 54 -15.16 -10.17 -6.26
CA SER A 54 -15.57 -10.65 -4.92
C SER A 54 -16.94 -10.17 -4.41
N ASN A 55 -17.68 -9.37 -5.18
CA ASN A 55 -18.94 -8.68 -4.77
C ASN A 55 -18.86 -7.87 -3.47
N LYS A 56 -17.68 -7.73 -2.86
CA LYS A 56 -17.48 -6.91 -1.67
C LYS A 56 -17.24 -5.45 -2.09
N PRO A 57 -17.88 -4.48 -1.42
CA PRO A 57 -17.62 -3.07 -1.68
C PRO A 57 -16.19 -2.70 -1.27
N VAL A 58 -15.61 -1.74 -1.99
CA VAL A 58 -14.34 -1.12 -1.64
C VAL A 58 -14.58 -0.13 -0.49
N THR A 59 -13.82 -0.25 0.60
CA THR A 59 -14.00 0.50 1.85
C THR A 59 -12.70 1.08 2.41
N GLY A 60 -11.57 0.43 2.16
CA GLY A 60 -10.29 0.73 2.79
C GLY A 60 -10.24 0.40 4.28
N ARG A 61 -11.17 -0.43 4.79
CA ARG A 61 -11.37 -0.65 6.24
C ARG A 61 -10.09 -1.03 6.99
N ASP A 62 -9.24 -1.87 6.40
CA ASP A 62 -8.04 -2.37 7.07
C ASP A 62 -6.99 -1.26 7.20
N LEU A 63 -6.70 -0.56 6.08
CA LEU A 63 -5.74 0.54 6.09
C LEU A 63 -6.24 1.73 6.91
N ARG A 64 -7.55 2.04 6.88
CA ARG A 64 -8.15 3.09 7.71
C ARG A 64 -8.00 2.77 9.19
N ALA A 65 -8.32 1.55 9.62
CA ALA A 65 -8.18 1.14 11.00
C ALA A 65 -6.71 1.23 11.49
N ALA A 66 -5.75 0.87 10.63
CA ALA A 66 -4.33 1.01 10.95
C ALA A 66 -3.90 2.49 11.08
N ILE A 67 -4.39 3.37 10.20
CA ILE A 67 -4.16 4.82 10.29
C ILE A 67 -4.76 5.38 11.58
N ASP A 68 -6.02 5.07 11.89
CA ASP A 68 -6.72 5.55 13.07
C ASP A 68 -6.02 5.10 14.37
N ALA A 69 -5.58 3.84 14.43
CA ALA A 69 -4.81 3.33 15.57
C ALA A 69 -3.47 4.07 15.72
N THR A 70 -2.75 4.27 14.62
CA THR A 70 -1.46 4.98 14.62
C THR A 70 -1.62 6.42 15.08
N LEU A 71 -2.63 7.13 14.58
CA LEU A 71 -2.94 8.51 14.99
C LEU A 71 -3.36 8.61 16.46
N ALA A 72 -4.06 7.61 16.97
CA ALA A 72 -4.47 7.52 18.37
C ALA A 72 -3.35 7.04 19.32
N GLY A 73 -2.15 6.72 18.81
CA GLY A 73 -1.07 6.13 19.61
C GLY A 73 -1.40 4.74 20.15
N LYS A 74 -2.32 4.02 19.50
CA LYS A 74 -2.72 2.66 19.86
C LYS A 74 -1.96 1.63 19.02
N PRO A 75 -1.76 0.41 19.53
CA PRO A 75 -1.22 -0.69 18.73
C PRO A 75 -2.08 -0.94 17.49
N VAL A 76 -1.44 -1.10 16.33
CA VAL A 76 -2.08 -1.58 15.10
C VAL A 76 -2.33 -3.08 15.23
N ASP A 77 -3.46 -3.56 14.69
CA ASP A 77 -3.78 -4.99 14.67
C ASP A 77 -2.66 -5.79 13.96
N SER A 78 -2.19 -6.84 14.63
CA SER A 78 -1.14 -7.73 14.11
C SER A 78 -1.67 -8.67 13.02
N ASN A 79 -2.97 -8.85 12.90
CA ASN A 79 -3.60 -9.67 11.86
C ASN A 79 -3.67 -8.92 10.52
N GLN A 80 -2.53 -8.79 9.86
CA GLN A 80 -2.38 -8.06 8.60
C GLN A 80 -2.40 -9.03 7.42
N LYS A 81 -3.46 -8.97 6.61
CA LYS A 81 -3.55 -9.77 5.37
C LYS A 81 -2.73 -9.13 4.27
N ALA A 82 -1.94 -9.93 3.55
CA ALA A 82 -1.14 -9.44 2.44
C ALA A 82 -2.01 -8.85 1.31
N SER A 83 -1.49 -7.81 0.66
CA SER A 83 -2.03 -7.32 -0.62
C SER A 83 -1.89 -8.37 -1.72
N ILE A 84 -2.80 -8.32 -2.69
CA ILE A 84 -2.77 -9.19 -3.88
C ILE A 84 -2.98 -8.31 -5.11
N GLY A 85 -2.13 -8.49 -6.10
CA GLY A 85 -2.21 -7.75 -7.35
C GLY A 85 -1.19 -8.25 -8.38
N CYS A 86 -1.12 -7.55 -9.51
CA CYS A 86 -0.10 -7.80 -10.52
C CYS A 86 1.30 -7.67 -9.90
N SER A 87 2.23 -8.54 -10.29
CA SER A 87 3.64 -8.36 -9.94
C SER A 87 4.18 -7.03 -10.46
N ILE A 88 5.08 -6.40 -9.68
CA ILE A 88 5.87 -5.28 -10.17
C ILE A 88 6.61 -5.72 -11.44
N LYS A 89 6.62 -4.84 -12.45
CA LYS A 89 7.26 -5.09 -13.74
C LYS A 89 8.75 -4.80 -13.63
N TRP A 90 9.49 -5.77 -13.12
CA TRP A 90 10.94 -5.68 -12.96
C TRP A 90 11.64 -5.56 -14.32
N LYS A 91 12.63 -4.67 -14.39
CA LYS A 91 13.56 -4.63 -15.51
C LYS A 91 14.38 -5.92 -15.51
N THR A 92 14.65 -6.44 -16.70
CA THR A 92 15.65 -7.48 -16.87
C THR A 92 17.02 -6.91 -16.51
N GLN A 93 17.86 -7.70 -15.86
CA GLN A 93 19.27 -7.35 -15.77
C GLN A 93 19.86 -7.51 -17.17
N GLU A 94 20.57 -6.49 -17.64
CA GLU A 94 21.45 -6.63 -18.83
C GLU A 94 22.72 -7.37 -18.45
#